data_AF-W2KVZ8-F1
#
_entry.id   AF-W2KVZ8-F1
#
_cell.length_a   1.000
_cell.length_b   1.000
_cell.length_c   1.000
_cell.angle_alpha   90.00
_cell.angle_beta   90.00
_cell.angle_gamma   90.00
#
_symmetry.space_group_name_H-M   'P 1'
#
loop_
_entity.id
_entity.type
_entity.pdbx_description
1 polymer ?
#
loop_
_entity_poly.entity_id
_entity_poly.type
_entity_poly.pdbx_seq_one_letter_code
_entity_poly.pdbx_strand_id
1 'polypeptide(L)'
;MRTTLFLHFVIMSELPELPRSLELPGSLRRQSSQRPSYRHANLVKPEVPPHLLKLLQKTPEEQERVAAAKAILMDEPAMRNEQSLDLVYSWMLQNCKQYSNNIFGAAPEYIRREICRQMRLMKVKSGGLVIRQGDTGDRCYIVVDGLVDVYVKIEKPGEVIVTPASPPPMLSTIKQRRTSRRLSSEVNSAPVDFGAMVANLGPGAMFGEIVLLNPSAKRNATIKASQFTDSCDLICLERADYIRLVRTASMEASHYNNAEVLDRMFLFKDWVKLEKMRLVSAMRSRHFTSNDYLYRAGTDAKWMYIVTSGEVMERINWTLDAAGSDVTMRRLLLSQTSSRKNPEKIVNVELTLIGPGDIAGELPFVTSKRGANFDIKAVTDVQALAIDRRYYEAVMLTATRDNKPEVFATVKRLRKFSQDREDWRQQRMECGISYPSAHVNM
;
A
#
# COMPACT_ATOMS: atom_id res chain seq x y z
N MET A 1 12.89 13.70 6.74
CA MET A 1 13.87 14.64 6.15
C MET A 1 15.01 13.95 5.38
N ARG A 2 14.78 12.81 4.70
CA ARG A 2 15.82 12.12 3.89
C ARG A 2 15.39 11.77 2.46
N THR A 3 14.30 12.35 1.96
CA THR A 3 13.72 12.01 0.65
C THR A 3 14.09 13.01 -0.47
N THR A 4 14.73 14.13 -0.12
CA THR A 4 15.05 15.23 -1.06
C THR A 4 16.42 15.09 -1.74
N LEU A 5 17.26 14.13 -1.31
CA LEU A 5 18.66 14.01 -1.78
C LEU A 5 18.85 13.14 -3.02
N PHE A 6 17.86 12.31 -3.41
CA PHE A 6 18.00 11.43 -4.58
C PHE A 6 17.72 12.13 -5.91
N LEU A 7 17.02 13.27 -5.92
CA LEU A 7 16.68 14.00 -7.14
C LEU A 7 17.84 14.84 -7.71
N HIS A 8 18.88 15.09 -6.90
CA HIS A 8 20.00 15.96 -7.29
C HIS A 8 21.15 15.23 -8.00
N PHE A 9 21.20 13.89 -7.92
CA PHE A 9 22.36 13.14 -8.41
C PHE A 9 22.24 12.66 -9.86
N VAL A 10 21.04 12.63 -10.44
CA VAL A 10 20.82 12.11 -11.82
C VAL A 10 20.85 13.22 -12.89
N ILE A 11 20.80 14.50 -12.50
CA ILE A 11 20.66 15.63 -13.45
C ILE A 11 21.98 16.38 -13.72
N MET A 12 23.06 16.12 -12.98
CA MET A 12 24.30 16.94 -13.06
C MET A 12 25.50 16.28 -13.76
N SER A 13 25.41 15.05 -14.24
CA SER A 13 26.50 14.40 -14.98
C SER A 13 26.14 14.30 -16.46
N GLU A 14 26.71 15.20 -17.28
CA GLU A 14 26.81 15.20 -18.75
C GLU A 14 26.27 16.47 -19.42
N LEU A 15 27.02 17.57 -19.32
CA LEU A 15 27.05 18.60 -20.37
C LEU A 15 28.49 19.11 -20.52
N PRO A 16 29.09 19.09 -21.73
CA PRO A 16 30.37 19.73 -21.99
C PRO A 16 30.17 21.25 -22.16
N GLU A 17 30.97 22.04 -21.45
CA GLU A 17 31.09 23.50 -21.62
C GLU A 17 31.79 23.85 -22.93
N LEU A 18 31.32 24.89 -23.65
CA LEU A 18 32.05 25.66 -24.69
C LEU A 18 31.26 26.96 -25.02
N PRO A 19 31.87 28.01 -25.62
CA PRO A 19 32.27 29.22 -24.89
C PRO A 19 31.44 30.48 -25.23
N ARG A 20 31.59 31.49 -24.35
CA ARG A 20 31.02 32.84 -24.44
C ARG A 20 31.67 33.66 -25.57
N SER A 21 30.84 34.27 -26.42
CA SER A 21 30.82 35.71 -26.79
C SER A 21 30.23 35.92 -28.19
N LEU A 22 29.23 36.80 -28.32
CA LEU A 22 29.24 37.98 -29.21
C LEU A 22 27.84 38.62 -29.28
N GLU A 23 27.88 39.95 -29.28
CA GLU A 23 26.80 40.91 -29.04
C GLU A 23 25.80 40.99 -30.19
N LEU A 24 24.54 41.33 -29.88
CA LEU A 24 23.51 41.67 -30.87
C LEU A 24 23.47 43.18 -31.14
N PRO A 25 23.20 43.62 -32.38
CA PRO A 25 23.18 45.03 -32.76
C PRO A 25 21.84 45.73 -32.48
N GLY A 26 21.92 47.06 -32.45
CA GLY A 26 20.85 47.98 -32.13
C GLY A 26 19.66 48.01 -33.11
N SER A 27 18.53 48.39 -32.50
CA SER A 27 17.25 48.84 -33.03
C SER A 27 17.32 49.69 -34.31
N LEU A 28 16.42 49.43 -35.27
CA LEU A 28 15.75 50.47 -36.09
C LEU A 28 14.36 50.00 -36.61
N ARG A 29 13.34 50.71 -36.11
CA ARG A 29 12.15 51.30 -36.77
C ARG A 29 11.36 50.54 -37.88
N ARG A 30 10.06 50.40 -37.56
CA ARG A 30 8.85 50.23 -38.40
C ARG A 30 8.96 50.64 -39.88
N GLN A 31 8.42 49.80 -40.76
CA GLN A 31 7.48 50.21 -41.80
C GLN A 31 6.52 49.06 -42.17
N SER A 32 5.26 49.44 -42.33
CA SER A 32 4.13 48.58 -42.69
C SER A 32 3.96 48.53 -44.21
N SER A 33 3.81 47.33 -44.78
CA SER A 33 3.10 47.16 -46.05
C SER A 33 2.65 45.72 -46.26
N GLN A 34 1.34 45.61 -46.51
CA GLN A 34 0.66 44.63 -47.36
C GLN A 34 0.59 43.16 -46.90
N ARG A 35 -0.64 42.71 -46.68
CA ARG A 35 -1.04 41.30 -46.63
C ARG A 35 -0.73 40.61 -47.97
N PRO A 36 -0.31 39.34 -47.93
CA PRO A 36 -0.75 38.37 -48.92
C PRO A 36 -1.52 37.21 -48.27
N SER A 37 -2.74 37.01 -48.78
CA SER A 37 -3.39 35.72 -49.06
C SER A 37 -2.92 34.50 -48.28
N TYR A 38 -3.81 33.96 -47.43
CA TYR A 38 -3.75 32.59 -46.92
C TYR A 38 -3.67 31.60 -48.10
N ARG A 39 -2.46 31.11 -48.39
CA ARG A 39 -2.28 29.87 -49.14
C ARG A 39 -2.29 28.72 -48.13
N HIS A 40 -3.07 27.68 -48.42
CA HIS A 40 -3.05 26.41 -47.72
C HIS A 40 -1.60 25.94 -47.54
N ALA A 41 -1.08 26.02 -46.32
CA ALA A 41 0.17 25.37 -45.96
C ALA A 41 -0.09 23.87 -45.96
N ASN A 42 0.47 23.17 -46.95
CA ASN A 42 0.68 21.73 -46.84
C ASN A 42 1.41 21.48 -45.51
N LEU A 43 0.79 20.69 -44.63
CA LEU A 43 1.39 20.22 -43.38
C LEU A 43 2.57 19.31 -43.72
N VAL A 44 3.73 19.89 -44.00
CA VAL A 44 5.00 19.18 -44.08
C VAL A 44 5.29 18.72 -42.66
N LYS A 45 5.27 17.39 -42.43
CA LYS A 45 5.64 16.82 -41.14
C LYS A 45 7.07 17.25 -40.81
N PRO A 46 7.35 17.73 -39.59
CA PRO A 46 8.71 18.08 -39.20
C PRO A 46 9.60 16.84 -39.30
N GLU A 47 10.77 16.98 -39.93
CA GLU A 47 11.74 15.90 -40.03
C GLU A 47 12.17 15.43 -38.63
N VAL A 48 12.20 14.11 -38.44
CA VAL A 48 12.52 13.51 -37.14
C VAL A 48 14.03 13.66 -36.88
N PRO A 49 14.45 14.26 -35.75
CA PRO A 49 15.86 14.37 -35.41
C PRO A 49 16.60 13.02 -35.37
N PRO A 50 17.89 12.96 -35.74
CA PRO A 50 18.67 11.70 -35.83
C PRO A 50 18.70 10.88 -34.54
N HIS A 51 18.70 11.55 -33.38
CA HIS A 51 18.71 10.88 -32.09
C HIS A 51 17.37 10.20 -31.77
N LEU A 52 16.25 10.72 -32.29
CA LEU A 52 14.92 10.12 -32.13
C LEU A 52 14.66 9.02 -33.16
N LEU A 53 15.29 9.09 -34.34
CA LEU A 53 15.22 8.02 -35.34
C LEU A 53 15.72 6.68 -34.78
N LYS A 54 16.76 6.69 -33.96
CA LYS A 54 17.26 5.48 -33.28
C LYS A 54 16.22 4.83 -32.35
N LEU A 55 15.32 5.62 -31.74
CA LEU A 55 14.26 5.11 -30.87
C LEU A 55 13.07 4.53 -31.64
N LEU A 56 12.94 4.88 -32.93
CA LEU A 56 11.86 4.44 -33.81
C LEU A 56 12.27 3.27 -34.72
N GLN A 57 13.57 3.09 -34.97
CA GLN A 57 14.10 1.98 -35.74
C GLN A 57 13.92 0.66 -34.97
N LYS A 58 13.15 -0.26 -35.54
CA LYS A 58 12.89 -1.60 -35.01
C LYS A 58 13.23 -2.63 -36.07
N THR A 59 13.83 -3.74 -35.65
CA THR A 59 13.99 -4.91 -36.53
C THR A 59 12.60 -5.50 -36.87
N PRO A 60 12.47 -6.23 -38.00
CA PRO A 60 11.20 -6.87 -38.35
C PRO A 60 10.66 -7.78 -37.24
N GLU A 61 11.56 -8.52 -36.56
CA GLU A 61 11.20 -9.38 -35.43
C GLU A 61 10.68 -8.59 -34.22
N GLU A 62 11.30 -7.46 -33.88
CA GLU A 62 10.83 -6.59 -32.80
C GLU A 62 9.47 -5.97 -33.14
N GLN A 63 9.25 -5.61 -34.40
CA GLN A 63 7.99 -5.06 -34.87
C GLN A 63 6.85 -6.08 -34.73
N GLU A 64 7.11 -7.34 -35.07
CA GLU A 64 6.15 -8.44 -34.91
C GLU A 64 5.83 -8.68 -33.42
N ARG A 65 6.83 -8.72 -32.54
CA ARG A 65 6.63 -8.87 -31.09
C ARG A 65 5.82 -7.73 -30.49
N VAL A 66 6.10 -6.49 -30.89
CA VAL A 66 5.35 -5.31 -30.47
C VAL A 66 3.90 -5.40 -30.96
N ALA A 67 3.67 -5.81 -32.22
CA ALA A 67 2.33 -5.99 -32.75
C ALA A 67 1.53 -7.07 -32.00
N ALA A 68 2.16 -8.20 -31.69
CA ALA A 68 1.56 -9.27 -30.89
C ALA A 68 1.19 -8.80 -29.48
N ALA A 69 2.10 -8.12 -28.77
CA ALA A 69 1.84 -7.57 -27.45
C ALA A 69 0.69 -6.55 -27.47
N LYS A 70 0.65 -5.68 -28.49
CA LYS A 70 -0.44 -4.71 -28.67
C LYS A 70 -1.78 -5.38 -28.88
N ALA A 71 -1.85 -6.42 -29.72
CA ALA A 71 -3.08 -7.16 -29.98
C ALA A 71 -3.65 -7.76 -28.67
N ILE A 72 -2.80 -8.40 -27.86
CA ILE A 72 -3.19 -8.96 -26.57
C ILE A 72 -3.67 -7.88 -25.59
N LEU A 73 -3.00 -6.71 -25.57
CA LEU A 73 -3.34 -5.60 -24.68
C LEU A 73 -4.61 -4.83 -25.09
N MET A 74 -5.10 -5.03 -26.31
CA MET A 74 -6.42 -4.53 -26.76
C MET A 74 -7.57 -5.38 -26.21
N ASP A 75 -7.35 -6.67 -25.96
CA ASP A 75 -8.36 -7.54 -25.35
C ASP A 75 -8.63 -7.15 -23.90
N GLU A 76 -9.84 -7.45 -23.43
CA GLU A 76 -10.22 -7.27 -22.03
C GLU A 76 -9.33 -8.14 -21.11
N PRO A 77 -8.83 -7.60 -19.97
CA PRO A 77 -8.01 -8.34 -19.00
C PRO A 77 -8.54 -9.73 -18.63
N ALA A 78 -9.87 -9.88 -18.54
CA ALA A 78 -10.53 -11.13 -18.17
C ALA A 78 -10.43 -12.23 -19.26
N MET A 79 -10.20 -11.86 -20.52
CA MET A 79 -10.18 -12.79 -21.65
C MET A 79 -8.77 -13.28 -22.00
N ARG A 80 -7.72 -12.76 -21.33
CA ARG A 80 -6.33 -13.09 -21.63
C ARG A 80 -5.93 -14.41 -21.00
N ASN A 81 -5.42 -15.34 -21.82
CA ASN A 81 -4.87 -16.61 -21.35
C ASN A 81 -3.39 -16.48 -20.90
N GLU A 82 -2.84 -17.54 -20.29
CA GLU A 82 -1.47 -17.52 -19.75
C GLU A 82 -0.40 -17.32 -20.82
N GLN A 83 -0.53 -17.94 -22.00
CA GLN A 83 0.44 -17.82 -23.10
C GLN A 83 0.52 -16.37 -23.63
N SER A 84 -0.62 -15.71 -23.78
CA SER A 84 -0.69 -14.29 -24.15
C SER A 84 -0.01 -13.42 -23.09
N LEU A 85 -0.18 -13.73 -21.81
CA LEU A 85 0.44 -12.99 -20.71
C LEU A 85 1.95 -13.20 -20.66
N ASP A 86 2.45 -14.40 -20.96
CA ASP A 86 3.89 -14.66 -21.06
C ASP A 86 4.55 -13.82 -22.15
N LEU A 87 3.86 -13.60 -23.27
CA LEU A 87 4.35 -12.73 -24.34
C LEU A 87 4.42 -11.26 -23.90
N VAL A 88 3.38 -10.75 -23.23
CA VAL A 88 3.38 -9.38 -22.69
C VAL A 88 4.44 -9.22 -21.58
N TYR A 89 4.55 -10.21 -20.69
CA TYR A 89 5.50 -10.20 -19.59
C TYR A 89 6.95 -10.25 -20.07
N SER A 90 7.27 -11.12 -21.03
CA SER A 90 8.60 -11.19 -21.64
C SER A 90 8.95 -9.90 -22.39
N TRP A 91 8.00 -9.30 -23.12
CA TRP A 91 8.18 -8.00 -23.75
C TRP A 91 8.49 -6.91 -22.71
N MET A 92 7.75 -6.87 -21.60
CA MET A 92 7.97 -5.92 -20.50
C MET A 92 9.38 -6.07 -19.91
N LEU A 93 9.83 -7.30 -19.64
CA LEU A 93 11.17 -7.53 -19.09
C LEU A 93 12.29 -7.14 -20.06
N GLN A 94 12.11 -7.35 -21.36
CA GLN A 94 13.11 -7.04 -22.38
C GLN A 94 13.21 -5.52 -22.64
N ASN A 95 12.06 -4.84 -22.74
CA ASN A 95 11.98 -3.44 -23.19
C ASN A 95 11.94 -2.42 -22.05
N CYS A 96 11.50 -2.82 -20.86
CA CYS A 96 11.37 -1.92 -19.70
C CYS A 96 12.41 -2.23 -18.60
N LYS A 97 13.61 -2.72 -18.95
CA LYS A 97 14.62 -3.19 -17.97
C LYS A 97 14.92 -2.19 -16.83
N GLN A 98 14.93 -0.90 -17.14
CA GLN A 98 15.20 0.15 -16.15
C GLN A 98 14.02 0.40 -15.19
N TYR A 99 12.79 0.09 -15.60
CA TYR A 99 11.56 0.42 -14.87
C TYR A 99 10.82 -0.83 -14.36
N SER A 100 11.26 -2.03 -14.75
CA SER A 100 10.67 -3.31 -14.34
C SER A 100 10.68 -3.45 -12.81
N ASN A 101 11.74 -3.02 -12.13
CA ASN A 101 11.80 -3.00 -10.67
C ASN A 101 10.85 -1.98 -10.03
N ASN A 102 10.55 -0.86 -10.71
CA ASN A 102 9.66 0.16 -10.17
C ASN A 102 8.19 -0.29 -10.19
N ILE A 103 7.78 -1.02 -11.24
CA ILE A 103 6.42 -1.53 -11.35
C ILE A 103 6.28 -2.87 -10.63
N PHE A 104 7.19 -3.83 -10.82
CA PHE A 104 7.05 -5.16 -10.24
C PHE A 104 7.53 -5.26 -8.78
N GLY A 105 8.44 -4.39 -8.36
CA GLY A 105 9.02 -4.42 -7.00
C GLY A 105 9.52 -5.82 -6.61
N ALA A 106 9.32 -6.17 -5.35
CA ALA A 106 9.62 -7.50 -4.81
C ALA A 106 8.48 -8.51 -5.03
N ALA A 107 7.50 -8.21 -5.89
CA ALA A 107 6.35 -9.09 -6.09
C ALA A 107 6.79 -10.43 -6.72
N PRO A 108 6.21 -11.56 -6.31
CA PRO A 108 6.41 -12.86 -6.95
C PRO A 108 5.99 -12.87 -8.42
N GLU A 109 6.54 -13.80 -9.20
CA GLU A 109 6.34 -13.85 -10.66
C GLU A 109 4.86 -13.95 -11.08
N TYR A 110 4.03 -14.72 -10.37
CA TYR A 110 2.59 -14.82 -10.67
C TYR A 110 1.87 -13.48 -10.48
N ILE A 111 2.27 -12.66 -9.49
CA ILE A 111 1.73 -11.31 -9.29
C ILE A 111 2.20 -10.39 -10.42
N ARG A 112 3.46 -10.51 -10.86
CA ARG A 112 3.96 -9.71 -12.00
C ARG A 112 3.16 -9.99 -13.27
N ARG A 113 2.86 -11.27 -13.54
CA ARG A 113 1.97 -11.67 -14.64
C ARG A 113 0.56 -11.09 -14.47
N GLU A 114 0.02 -11.09 -13.25
CA GLU A 114 -1.29 -10.51 -12.98
C GLU A 114 -1.28 -8.97 -13.15
N ILE A 115 -0.18 -8.28 -12.81
CA ILE A 115 -0.01 -6.86 -13.12
C ILE A 115 -0.06 -6.64 -14.64
N CYS A 116 0.63 -7.49 -15.42
CA CYS A 116 0.56 -7.45 -16.89
C CYS A 116 -0.85 -7.75 -17.41
N ARG A 117 -1.63 -8.59 -16.73
CA ARG A 117 -3.03 -8.86 -17.09
C ARG A 117 -3.90 -7.61 -16.98
N GLN A 118 -3.69 -6.76 -15.98
CA GLN A 118 -4.49 -5.55 -15.77
C GLN A 118 -4.07 -4.37 -16.66
N MET A 119 -2.95 -4.47 -17.39
CA MET A 119 -2.51 -3.45 -18.33
C MET A 119 -3.46 -3.32 -19.53
N ARG A 120 -3.69 -2.10 -20.03
CA ARG A 120 -4.54 -1.86 -21.21
C ARG A 120 -3.82 -1.02 -22.25
N LEU A 121 -4.05 -1.30 -23.53
CA LEU A 121 -3.54 -0.46 -24.60
C LEU A 121 -4.37 0.83 -24.73
N MET A 122 -3.69 1.95 -24.87
CA MET A 122 -4.25 3.28 -25.12
C MET A 122 -3.53 3.91 -26.30
N LYS A 123 -4.27 4.36 -27.30
CA LYS A 123 -3.73 5.04 -28.48
C LYS A 123 -4.00 6.54 -28.43
N VAL A 124 -2.96 7.34 -28.61
CA VAL A 124 -3.02 8.80 -28.59
C VAL A 124 -2.53 9.33 -29.93
N LYS A 125 -3.33 10.20 -30.58
CA LYS A 125 -2.93 10.85 -31.83
C LYS A 125 -1.84 11.89 -31.57
N SER A 126 -1.04 12.16 -32.60
CA SER A 126 -0.02 13.22 -32.61
C SER A 126 -0.54 14.53 -31.99
N GLY A 127 0.24 15.12 -31.09
CA GLY A 127 -0.12 16.34 -30.36
C GLY A 127 -1.12 16.17 -29.21
N GLY A 128 -1.70 14.97 -29.04
CA GLY A 128 -2.66 14.67 -27.97
C GLY A 128 -2.04 14.77 -26.57
N LEU A 129 -2.80 15.33 -25.62
CA LEU A 129 -2.38 15.48 -24.23
C LEU A 129 -2.65 14.19 -23.44
N VAL A 130 -1.63 13.67 -22.76
CA VAL A 130 -1.74 12.45 -21.93
C VAL A 130 -1.78 12.80 -20.44
N ILE A 131 -0.89 13.69 -20.01
CA ILE A 131 -0.80 14.16 -18.63
C ILE A 131 -0.64 15.67 -18.66
N ARG A 132 -1.28 16.37 -17.73
CA ARG A 132 -1.02 17.78 -17.47
C ARG A 132 -0.32 17.95 -16.12
N GLN A 133 0.69 18.80 -16.06
CA GLN A 133 1.33 19.18 -14.80
C GLN A 133 0.31 19.79 -13.83
N GLY A 134 0.42 19.45 -12.56
CA GLY A 134 -0.46 19.92 -11.48
C GLY A 134 -1.70 19.05 -11.26
N ASP A 135 -2.11 18.25 -12.25
CA ASP A 135 -3.30 17.41 -12.13
C ASP A 135 -3.09 16.28 -11.11
N THR A 136 -4.18 15.78 -10.54
CA THR A 136 -4.18 14.50 -9.84
C THR A 136 -4.25 13.37 -10.86
N GLY A 137 -3.62 12.23 -10.56
CA GLY A 137 -3.67 11.06 -11.42
C GLY A 137 -3.98 9.78 -10.66
N ASP A 138 -4.33 8.75 -11.39
CA ASP A 138 -4.57 7.40 -10.88
C ASP A 138 -3.98 6.33 -11.79
N ARG A 139 -3.20 6.71 -12.81
CA ARG A 139 -2.65 5.82 -13.84
C ARG A 139 -1.17 6.09 -14.06
N CYS A 140 -0.41 5.09 -14.45
CA CYS A 140 0.89 5.27 -15.09
C CYS A 140 0.83 4.79 -16.53
N TYR A 141 1.82 5.21 -17.33
CA TYR A 141 1.90 4.87 -18.73
C TYR A 141 3.28 4.35 -19.12
N ILE A 142 3.32 3.46 -20.10
CA ILE A 142 4.55 2.95 -20.71
C ILE A 142 4.42 3.10 -22.22
N VAL A 143 5.43 3.68 -22.87
CA VAL A 143 5.44 3.81 -24.33
C VAL A 143 5.71 2.45 -24.96
N VAL A 144 4.82 1.99 -25.84
CA VAL A 144 5.00 0.77 -26.63
C VAL A 144 5.49 1.10 -28.04
N ASP A 145 4.91 2.15 -28.62
CA ASP A 145 5.21 2.60 -29.98
C ASP A 145 5.00 4.11 -30.11
N GLY A 146 5.82 4.76 -30.93
CA GLY A 146 5.83 6.22 -31.08
C GLY A 146 6.65 6.96 -30.01
N LEU A 147 6.45 8.27 -29.92
CA LEU A 147 7.20 9.18 -29.05
C LEU A 147 6.25 10.07 -28.24
N VAL A 148 6.69 10.46 -27.04
CA VAL A 148 6.04 11.50 -26.23
C VAL A 148 7.02 12.59 -25.85
N ASP A 149 6.51 13.82 -25.74
CA ASP A 149 7.25 15.01 -25.40
C ASP A 149 6.91 15.42 -23.96
N VAL A 150 7.93 15.70 -23.15
CA VAL A 150 7.82 16.09 -21.75
C VAL A 150 8.04 17.59 -21.63
N TYR A 151 7.07 18.29 -21.04
CA TYR A 151 7.13 19.73 -20.78
C TYR A 151 7.04 20.00 -19.29
N VAL A 152 7.87 20.91 -18.80
CA VAL A 152 7.85 21.35 -17.41
C VAL A 152 7.72 22.85 -17.36
N LYS A 153 6.67 23.32 -16.70
CA LYS A 153 6.51 24.72 -16.34
C LYS A 153 7.16 24.93 -14.97
N ILE A 154 8.27 25.66 -14.97
CA ILE A 154 8.92 26.10 -13.73
C ILE A 154 8.11 27.27 -13.20
N GLU A 155 7.34 27.04 -12.14
CA GLU A 155 6.68 28.11 -11.41
C GLU A 155 7.75 28.90 -10.66
N LYS A 156 7.89 30.20 -10.98
CA LYS A 156 8.72 31.11 -10.18
C LYS A 156 8.12 31.17 -8.78
N PRO A 157 8.93 31.15 -7.69
CA PRO A 157 8.39 31.31 -6.35
C PRO A 157 7.75 32.70 -6.24
N GLY A 158 6.42 32.79 -6.30
CA GLY A 158 5.69 34.06 -6.16
C GLY A 158 4.43 34.24 -7.00
N GLU A 159 4.19 33.48 -8.08
CA GLU A 159 2.96 33.61 -8.88
C GLU A 159 1.97 32.48 -8.55
N VAL A 160 1.08 32.74 -7.59
CA VAL A 160 -0.11 31.89 -7.38
C VAL A 160 -1.11 32.19 -8.49
N ILE A 161 -1.03 31.46 -9.60
CA ILE A 161 -2.07 31.48 -10.62
C ILE A 161 -3.19 30.56 -10.14
N VAL A 162 -4.23 31.16 -9.56
CA VAL A 162 -5.51 30.48 -9.32
C VAL A 162 -6.14 30.17 -10.68
N THR A 163 -6.01 28.95 -11.16
CA THR A 163 -6.86 28.47 -12.26
C THR A 163 -8.24 28.11 -11.68
N PRO A 164 -9.34 28.69 -12.19
CA PRO A 164 -10.67 28.25 -11.77
C PRO A 164 -10.88 26.81 -12.23
N ALA A 165 -11.19 25.94 -11.27
CA ALA A 165 -11.53 24.55 -11.50
C ALA A 165 -12.67 24.45 -12.53
N SER A 166 -12.48 23.65 -13.57
CA SER A 166 -13.56 23.22 -14.45
C SER A 166 -14.63 22.54 -13.59
N PRO A 167 -15.91 22.92 -13.70
CA PRO A 167 -16.97 22.27 -12.93
C PRO A 167 -17.10 20.78 -13.33
N PRO A 168 -17.38 19.89 -12.37
CA PRO A 168 -17.55 18.47 -12.64
C PRO A 168 -18.77 18.22 -13.55
N PRO A 169 -18.78 17.16 -14.38
CA PRO A 169 -19.93 16.83 -15.20
C PRO A 169 -21.06 16.33 -14.29
N MET A 170 -22.10 17.14 -14.11
CA MET A 170 -23.32 16.68 -13.46
C MET A 170 -24.13 15.80 -14.43
N LEU A 171 -24.48 14.60 -13.96
CA LEU A 171 -25.44 13.69 -14.57
C LEU A 171 -26.74 14.44 -14.92
N SER A 172 -27.17 14.31 -16.18
CA SER A 172 -28.46 14.83 -16.64
C SER A 172 -29.55 13.75 -16.53
N THR A 173 -30.68 14.10 -15.93
CA THR A 173 -31.94 13.37 -16.07
C THR A 173 -32.95 14.27 -16.78
N ILE A 174 -33.12 13.98 -18.07
CA ILE A 174 -34.27 14.18 -18.97
C ILE A 174 -35.43 15.08 -18.48
N LYS A 175 -35.71 16.18 -19.23
CA LYS A 175 -37.01 16.44 -19.92
C LYS A 175 -36.96 17.67 -20.86
N GLN A 176 -37.16 17.38 -22.16
CA GLN A 176 -37.74 18.15 -23.27
C GLN A 176 -37.88 19.69 -23.20
N ARG A 177 -37.39 20.41 -24.23
CA ARG A 177 -38.20 21.00 -25.35
C ARG A 177 -37.34 21.79 -26.35
N ARG A 178 -37.83 21.80 -27.59
CA ARG A 178 -37.27 22.33 -28.85
C ARG A 178 -36.92 23.83 -28.82
N THR A 179 -35.82 24.22 -29.48
CA THR A 179 -35.81 25.14 -30.64
C THR A 179 -34.42 25.17 -31.30
N SER A 180 -34.42 25.14 -32.62
CA SER A 180 -33.26 25.24 -33.51
C SER A 180 -32.49 26.56 -33.38
N ARG A 181 -31.18 26.50 -33.13
CA ARG A 181 -30.23 27.51 -33.59
C ARG A 181 -28.86 26.87 -33.79
N ARG A 182 -28.40 26.86 -35.04
CA ARG A 182 -27.00 26.64 -35.43
C ARG A 182 -26.15 27.68 -34.69
N LEU A 183 -25.19 27.25 -33.89
CA LEU A 183 -24.07 28.09 -33.47
C LEU A 183 -22.81 27.23 -33.47
N SER A 184 -22.02 27.39 -34.52
CA SER A 184 -20.62 27.01 -34.57
C SER A 184 -19.86 27.87 -33.56
N SER A 185 -19.55 27.32 -32.39
CA SER A 185 -18.64 27.97 -31.44
C SER A 185 -17.24 27.42 -31.65
N GLU A 186 -16.49 28.06 -32.54
CA GLU A 186 -15.03 28.00 -32.52
C GLU A 186 -14.58 28.61 -31.18
N VAL A 187 -14.22 27.76 -30.24
CA VAL A 187 -13.58 28.19 -29.00
C VAL A 187 -12.13 28.53 -29.35
N ASN A 188 -11.87 29.82 -29.54
CA ASN A 188 -10.52 30.39 -29.53
C ASN A 188 -9.91 30.18 -28.14
N SER A 189 -9.35 28.99 -27.88
CA SER A 189 -8.51 28.75 -26.71
C SER A 189 -7.15 29.39 -26.97
N ALA A 190 -6.78 30.37 -26.15
CA ALA A 190 -5.41 30.90 -26.12
C ALA A 190 -4.39 29.74 -26.05
N PRO A 191 -3.19 29.87 -26.65
CA PRO A 191 -2.18 28.84 -26.58
C PRO A 191 -1.86 28.52 -25.12
N VAL A 192 -2.20 27.31 -24.68
CA VAL A 192 -1.88 26.87 -23.32
C VAL A 192 -0.37 26.70 -23.23
N ASP A 193 0.29 27.56 -22.46
CA ASP A 193 1.72 27.47 -22.20
C ASP A 193 2.02 26.32 -21.21
N PHE A 194 2.72 25.30 -21.71
CA PHE A 194 3.11 24.11 -20.94
C PHE A 194 4.54 24.21 -20.39
N GLY A 195 5.24 25.34 -20.60
CA GLY A 195 6.64 25.50 -20.24
C GLY A 195 7.61 24.92 -21.27
N ALA A 196 8.88 24.78 -20.85
CA ALA A 196 9.94 24.28 -21.73
C ALA A 196 9.83 22.78 -21.94
N MET A 197 10.08 22.32 -23.17
CA MET A 197 10.26 20.89 -23.45
C MET A 197 11.60 20.45 -22.86
N VAL A 198 11.58 19.44 -22.00
CA VAL A 198 12.76 18.95 -21.28
C VAL A 198 13.26 17.60 -21.77
N ALA A 199 12.40 16.78 -22.38
CA ALA A 199 12.78 15.46 -22.87
C ALA A 199 11.81 14.91 -23.93
N ASN A 200 12.27 13.95 -24.71
CA ASN A 200 11.45 13.05 -25.53
C ASN A 200 11.61 11.62 -25.00
N LEU A 201 10.50 10.89 -24.84
CA LEU A 201 10.50 9.51 -24.37
C LEU A 201 9.99 8.59 -25.48
N GLY A 202 10.70 7.47 -25.70
CA GLY A 202 10.36 6.45 -26.70
C GLY A 202 9.97 5.11 -26.08
N PRO A 203 9.84 4.07 -26.91
CA PRO A 203 9.41 2.74 -26.48
C PRO A 203 10.19 2.20 -25.27
N GLY A 204 9.49 1.62 -24.31
CA GLY A 204 10.03 1.11 -23.04
C GLY A 204 10.11 2.15 -21.92
N ALA A 205 9.96 3.44 -22.23
CA ALA A 205 9.95 4.48 -21.21
C ALA A 205 8.63 4.49 -20.42
N MET A 206 8.74 4.63 -19.10
CA MET A 206 7.62 4.74 -18.16
C MET A 206 7.49 6.18 -17.66
N PHE A 207 6.26 6.65 -17.46
CA PHE A 207 5.99 7.94 -16.85
C PHE A 207 4.67 7.96 -16.05
N GLY A 208 4.63 8.81 -15.03
CA GLY A 208 3.44 9.00 -14.19
C GLY A 208 3.26 7.93 -13.10
N GLU A 209 4.30 7.16 -12.83
CA GLU A 209 4.38 6.06 -11.85
C GLU A 209 4.29 6.52 -10.40
N ILE A 210 4.74 7.74 -10.08
CA ILE A 210 4.75 8.28 -8.70
C ILE A 210 3.36 8.20 -8.05
N VAL A 211 2.31 8.40 -8.83
CA VAL A 211 0.93 8.43 -8.32
C VAL A 211 0.40 7.05 -7.92
N LEU A 212 1.05 5.97 -8.37
CA LEU A 212 0.75 4.61 -7.94
C LEU A 212 1.14 4.38 -6.48
N LEU A 213 2.25 4.97 -6.05
CA LEU A 213 2.80 4.82 -4.69
C LEU A 213 2.32 5.93 -3.74
N ASN A 214 2.17 7.15 -4.23
CA ASN A 214 1.69 8.29 -3.45
C ASN A 214 0.39 8.85 -4.06
N PRO A 215 -0.79 8.48 -3.51
CA PRO A 215 -2.08 8.95 -4.03
C PRO A 215 -2.28 10.47 -3.97
N SER A 216 -1.56 11.15 -3.09
CA SER A 216 -1.64 12.61 -2.91
C SER A 216 -0.71 13.39 -3.84
N ALA A 217 0.19 12.70 -4.56
CA ALA A 217 1.12 13.35 -5.46
C ALA A 217 0.38 13.95 -6.69
N LYS A 218 0.74 15.18 -7.02
CA LYS A 218 0.34 15.84 -8.27
C LYS A 218 1.29 15.44 -9.41
N ARG A 219 0.85 15.61 -10.64
CA ARG A 219 1.69 15.40 -11.84
C ARG A 219 2.77 16.47 -11.92
N ASN A 220 4.02 16.06 -12.04
CA ASN A 220 5.16 16.99 -12.04
C ASN A 220 5.48 17.60 -13.41
N ALA A 221 4.94 17.03 -14.48
CA ALA A 221 5.20 17.45 -15.85
C ALA A 221 3.95 17.25 -16.72
N THR A 222 3.91 17.97 -17.82
CA THR A 222 2.93 17.78 -18.90
C THR A 222 3.52 16.84 -19.95
N ILE A 223 2.75 15.87 -20.40
CA ILE A 223 3.17 14.87 -21.40
C ILE A 223 2.22 14.91 -22.59
N LYS A 224 2.77 15.02 -23.80
CA LYS A 224 2.01 15.00 -25.06
C LYS A 224 2.57 13.98 -26.03
N ALA A 225 1.72 13.42 -26.89
CA ALA A 225 2.19 12.63 -28.02
C ALA A 225 2.98 13.52 -28.99
N SER A 226 4.15 13.05 -29.38
CA SER A 226 5.08 13.84 -30.18
C SER A 226 4.56 14.11 -31.58
N GLN A 227 4.82 15.31 -32.07
CA GLN A 227 4.51 15.70 -33.46
C GLN A 227 5.35 14.95 -34.50
N PHE A 228 6.45 14.32 -34.08
CA PHE A 228 7.32 13.51 -34.93
C PHE A 228 6.71 12.15 -35.31
N THR A 229 5.62 11.75 -34.65
CA THR A 229 4.93 10.47 -34.87
C THR A 229 3.43 10.68 -35.08
N ASP A 230 2.79 9.88 -35.94
CA ASP A 230 1.34 9.99 -36.23
C ASP A 230 0.46 9.64 -35.02
N SER A 231 0.91 8.66 -34.25
CA SER A 231 0.27 8.24 -33.01
C SER A 231 1.30 7.63 -32.06
N CYS A 232 0.99 7.68 -30.78
CA CYS A 232 1.71 6.99 -29.73
C CYS A 232 0.78 5.93 -29.10
N ASP A 233 1.27 4.70 -29.02
CA ASP A 233 0.59 3.60 -28.35
C ASP A 233 1.22 3.40 -26.96
N LEU A 234 0.38 3.46 -25.94
CA LEU A 234 0.75 3.44 -24.54
C LEU A 234 0.11 2.24 -23.84
N ILE A 235 0.84 1.58 -22.95
CA ILE A 235 0.23 0.74 -21.92
C ILE A 235 -0.19 1.65 -20.77
N CYS A 236 -1.43 1.48 -20.30
CA CYS A 236 -1.98 2.12 -19.12
C CYS A 236 -2.17 1.09 -18.01
N LEU A 237 -1.73 1.43 -16.79
CA LEU A 237 -2.01 0.65 -15.58
C LEU A 237 -2.66 1.56 -14.53
N GLU A 238 -3.81 1.14 -14.00
CA GLU A 238 -4.54 1.87 -12.96
C GLU A 238 -3.98 1.58 -11.56
N ARG A 239 -4.00 2.60 -10.71
CA ARG A 239 -3.57 2.56 -9.32
C ARG A 239 -4.38 1.57 -8.51
N ALA A 240 -5.68 1.49 -8.74
CA ALA A 240 -6.56 0.58 -8.01
C ALA A 240 -6.14 -0.89 -8.23
N ASP A 241 -5.85 -1.25 -9.48
CA ASP A 241 -5.38 -2.60 -9.83
C ASP A 241 -3.98 -2.86 -9.28
N TYR A 242 -3.06 -1.91 -9.48
CA TYR A 242 -1.70 -2.02 -8.97
C TYR A 242 -1.65 -2.24 -7.45
N ILE A 243 -2.31 -1.35 -6.70
CA ILE A 243 -2.35 -1.41 -5.24
C ILE A 243 -2.99 -2.71 -4.77
N ARG A 244 -4.07 -3.17 -5.42
CA ARG A 244 -4.73 -4.43 -5.07
C ARG A 244 -3.74 -5.61 -5.19
N LEU A 245 -3.04 -5.71 -6.31
CA LEU A 245 -2.13 -6.82 -6.60
C LEU A 245 -0.88 -6.82 -5.71
N VAL A 246 -0.25 -5.66 -5.53
CA VAL A 246 0.93 -5.53 -4.66
C VAL A 246 0.57 -5.79 -3.20
N ARG A 247 -0.60 -5.34 -2.74
CA ARG A 247 -1.09 -5.67 -1.39
C ARG A 247 -1.33 -7.15 -1.24
N THR A 248 -1.99 -7.81 -2.19
CA THR A 248 -2.18 -9.27 -2.15
C THR A 248 -0.85 -10.00 -2.01
N ALA A 249 0.14 -9.65 -2.82
CA ALA A 249 1.49 -10.23 -2.75
C ALA A 249 2.15 -10.04 -1.38
N SER A 250 2.11 -8.82 -0.86
CA SER A 250 2.70 -8.47 0.44
C SER A 250 1.98 -9.16 1.59
N MET A 251 0.64 -9.25 1.53
CA MET A 251 -0.17 -9.96 2.50
C MET A 251 0.12 -11.46 2.47
N GLU A 252 0.18 -12.08 1.30
CA GLU A 252 0.50 -13.51 1.15
C GLU A 252 1.90 -13.83 1.69
N ALA A 253 2.91 -13.02 1.38
CA ALA A 253 4.25 -13.17 1.94
C ALA A 253 4.24 -13.01 3.48
N SER A 254 3.50 -12.02 3.99
CA SER A 254 3.35 -11.82 5.43
C SER A 254 2.65 -13.00 6.11
N HIS A 255 1.58 -13.54 5.50
CA HIS A 255 0.87 -14.71 6.01
C HIS A 255 1.73 -15.96 5.99
N TYR A 256 2.55 -16.14 4.95
CA TYR A 256 3.51 -17.25 4.86
C TYR A 256 4.52 -17.20 6.01
N ASN A 257 5.16 -16.04 6.23
CA ASN A 257 6.13 -15.84 7.30
C ASN A 257 5.49 -16.03 8.68
N ASN A 258 4.31 -15.45 8.90
CA ASN A 258 3.57 -15.60 10.16
C ASN A 258 3.13 -17.04 10.40
N ALA A 259 2.80 -17.81 9.35
CA ALA A 259 2.48 -19.23 9.47
C ALA A 259 3.68 -20.08 9.93
N GLU A 260 4.92 -19.62 9.73
CA GLU A 260 6.10 -20.30 10.29
C GLU A 260 6.16 -20.20 11.82
N VAL A 261 5.58 -19.16 12.43
CA VAL A 261 5.46 -19.10 13.89
C VAL A 261 4.58 -20.25 14.38
N LEU A 262 3.47 -20.52 13.67
CA LEU A 262 2.55 -21.61 14.00
C LEU A 262 3.19 -22.99 13.78
N ASP A 263 4.19 -23.13 12.89
CA ASP A 263 4.93 -24.37 12.71
C ASP A 263 5.72 -24.77 13.97
N ARG A 264 6.16 -23.80 14.77
CA ARG A 264 6.90 -24.04 16.02
C ARG A 264 6.01 -24.34 17.22
N MET A 265 4.71 -24.09 17.11
CA MET A 265 3.77 -24.21 18.22
C MET A 265 3.16 -25.61 18.29
N PHE A 266 3.28 -26.27 19.45
CA PHE A 266 2.68 -27.58 19.69
C PHE A 266 1.16 -27.62 19.46
N LEU A 267 0.47 -26.48 19.63
CA LEU A 267 -0.96 -26.39 19.37
C LEU A 267 -1.35 -26.71 17.92
N PHE A 268 -0.50 -26.34 16.95
CA PHE A 268 -0.78 -26.42 15.51
C PHE A 268 0.06 -27.50 14.81
N LYS A 269 0.65 -28.45 15.54
CA LYS A 269 1.54 -29.46 14.99
C LYS A 269 0.92 -30.35 13.90
N ASP A 270 -0.39 -30.60 13.98
CA ASP A 270 -1.12 -31.49 13.05
C ASP A 270 -1.70 -30.74 11.85
N TRP A 271 -1.48 -29.42 11.76
CA TRP A 271 -2.06 -28.58 10.71
C TRP A 271 -1.17 -28.56 9.47
N VAL A 272 -1.79 -28.56 8.30
CA VAL A 272 -1.07 -28.35 7.02
C VAL A 272 -0.77 -26.87 6.83
N LYS A 273 0.33 -26.55 6.12
CA LYS A 273 0.77 -25.16 5.90
C LYS A 273 -0.33 -24.26 5.33
N LEU A 274 -1.14 -24.76 4.40
CA LEU A 274 -2.26 -24.00 3.80
C LEU A 274 -3.32 -23.61 4.85
N GLU A 275 -3.60 -24.47 5.82
CA GLU A 275 -4.58 -24.19 6.88
C GLU A 275 -4.02 -23.19 7.89
N LYS A 276 -2.72 -23.27 8.19
CA LYS A 276 -2.03 -22.26 9.00
C LYS A 276 -2.09 -20.89 8.33
N MET A 277 -1.85 -20.83 7.01
CA MET A 277 -1.99 -19.58 6.25
C MET A 277 -3.43 -19.04 6.28
N ARG A 278 -4.45 -19.91 6.16
CA ARG A 278 -5.87 -19.51 6.29
C ARG A 278 -6.23 -18.99 7.68
N LEU A 279 -5.64 -19.56 8.72
CA LEU A 279 -5.83 -19.07 10.08
C LEU A 279 -5.16 -17.69 10.25
N VAL A 280 -3.91 -17.57 9.83
CA VAL A 280 -3.12 -16.33 9.90
C VAL A 280 -3.76 -15.20 9.07
N SER A 281 -4.38 -15.51 7.92
CA SER A 281 -5.08 -14.50 7.12
C SER A 281 -6.32 -13.93 7.80
N ALA A 282 -6.89 -14.66 8.77
CA ALA A 282 -7.96 -14.17 9.62
C ALA A 282 -7.46 -13.45 10.90
N MET A 283 -6.17 -13.58 11.24
CA MET A 283 -5.56 -12.90 12.37
C MET A 283 -5.19 -11.45 12.04
N ARG A 284 -5.12 -10.60 13.06
CA ARG A 284 -4.62 -9.23 12.93
C ARG A 284 -3.22 -9.12 13.53
N SER A 285 -2.29 -8.54 12.78
CA SER A 285 -1.00 -8.12 13.35
C SER A 285 -1.21 -6.93 14.28
N ARG A 286 -0.67 -7.03 15.50
CA ARG A 286 -0.77 -6.01 16.55
C ARG A 286 0.62 -5.71 17.08
N HIS A 287 0.88 -4.44 17.29
CA HIS A 287 2.10 -3.94 17.91
C HIS A 287 1.74 -3.23 19.22
N PHE A 288 2.54 -3.48 20.24
CA PHE A 288 2.43 -2.86 21.55
C PHE A 288 3.82 -2.33 21.92
N THR A 289 3.87 -1.11 22.42
CA THR A 289 5.11 -0.54 22.96
C THR A 289 5.34 -1.04 24.37
N SER A 290 6.59 -1.01 24.85
CA SER A 290 6.89 -1.34 26.25
C SER A 290 5.97 -0.55 27.20
N ASN A 291 5.43 -1.26 28.18
CA ASN A 291 4.40 -0.82 29.14
C ASN A 291 2.96 -0.71 28.64
N ASP A 292 2.67 -0.97 27.36
CA ASP A 292 1.29 -1.04 26.89
C ASP A 292 0.55 -2.24 27.47
N TYR A 293 -0.76 -2.10 27.63
CA TYR A 293 -1.63 -3.17 28.09
C TYR A 293 -2.27 -3.87 26.89
N LEU A 294 -2.03 -5.18 26.77
CA LEU A 294 -2.81 -6.07 25.90
C LEU A 294 -4.21 -6.26 26.49
N TYR A 295 -4.27 -6.42 27.81
CA TYR A 295 -5.50 -6.44 28.60
C TYR A 295 -5.33 -5.75 29.93
N ARG A 296 -6.42 -5.09 30.37
CA ARG A 296 -6.61 -4.72 31.77
C ARG A 296 -7.61 -5.67 32.41
N ALA A 297 -7.35 -6.10 33.63
CA ALA A 297 -8.26 -6.94 34.39
C ALA A 297 -9.66 -6.30 34.47
N GLY A 298 -10.70 -7.11 34.33
CA GLY A 298 -12.10 -6.68 34.32
C GLY A 298 -12.62 -6.20 32.96
N THR A 299 -11.77 -6.07 31.94
CA THR A 299 -12.21 -5.71 30.58
C THR A 299 -12.63 -6.94 29.77
N ASP A 300 -13.53 -6.77 28.80
CA ASP A 300 -13.92 -7.86 27.91
C ASP A 300 -12.80 -8.28 26.98
N ALA A 301 -12.49 -9.59 26.97
CA ALA A 301 -11.45 -10.14 26.13
C ALA A 301 -11.91 -10.32 24.67
N LYS A 302 -11.57 -9.39 23.78
CA LYS A 302 -11.95 -9.45 22.35
C LYS A 302 -11.01 -10.28 21.49
N TRP A 303 -9.76 -10.42 21.91
CA TRP A 303 -8.63 -11.00 21.18
C TRP A 303 -7.88 -12.04 22.01
N MET A 304 -7.46 -13.13 21.38
CA MET A 304 -6.42 -14.02 21.90
C MET A 304 -5.15 -13.74 21.12
N TYR A 305 -4.01 -13.66 21.79
CA TYR A 305 -2.76 -13.26 21.15
C TYR A 305 -1.77 -14.42 21.08
N ILE A 306 -1.10 -14.56 19.94
CA ILE A 306 0.13 -15.34 19.81
C ILE A 306 1.27 -14.34 19.75
N VAL A 307 2.17 -14.37 20.73
CA VAL A 307 3.33 -13.47 20.76
C VAL A 307 4.33 -13.93 19.71
N THR A 308 4.69 -13.06 18.76
CA THR A 308 5.67 -13.38 17.71
C THR A 308 7.04 -12.79 17.99
N SER A 309 7.09 -11.68 18.75
CA SER A 309 8.32 -11.02 19.20
C SER A 309 8.04 -10.22 20.47
N GLY A 310 9.07 -10.03 21.30
CA GLY A 310 8.97 -9.37 22.58
C GLY A 310 8.39 -10.26 23.68
N GLU A 311 8.12 -9.66 24.83
CA GLU A 311 7.69 -10.35 26.04
C GLU A 311 6.54 -9.59 26.72
N VAL A 312 5.55 -10.32 27.22
CA VAL A 312 4.43 -9.77 27.98
C VAL A 312 4.35 -10.43 29.35
N MET A 313 3.99 -9.65 30.37
CA MET A 313 3.80 -10.11 31.74
C MET A 313 2.32 -10.21 32.05
N GLU A 314 1.85 -11.40 32.40
CA GLU A 314 0.57 -11.60 33.05
C GLU A 314 0.72 -11.33 34.55
N ARG A 315 -0.12 -10.46 35.11
CA ARG A 315 -0.06 -10.06 36.52
C ARG A 315 -1.42 -9.75 37.10
N ILE A 316 -1.50 -9.77 38.43
CA ILE A 316 -2.68 -9.37 39.18
C ILE A 316 -2.29 -8.38 40.28
N ASN A 317 -3.12 -7.36 40.47
CA ASN A 317 -2.92 -6.37 41.53
C ASN A 317 -3.92 -6.68 42.65
N TRP A 318 -3.42 -6.77 43.89
CA TRP A 318 -4.21 -7.01 45.09
C TRP A 318 -4.10 -5.87 46.08
N THR A 319 -5.14 -5.66 46.88
CA THR A 319 -5.15 -4.69 47.97
C THR A 319 -5.12 -5.41 49.31
N LEU A 320 -4.15 -5.06 50.14
CA LEU A 320 -4.05 -5.52 51.52
C LEU A 320 -4.81 -4.52 52.41
N ASP A 321 -5.88 -4.96 53.08
CA ASP A 321 -6.51 -4.16 54.13
C ASP A 321 -5.74 -4.37 55.44
N ALA A 322 -5.29 -3.28 56.08
CA ALA A 322 -4.44 -3.31 57.27
C ALA A 322 -5.24 -3.46 58.58
N ALA A 323 -6.57 -3.64 58.50
CA ALA A 323 -7.46 -3.66 59.66
C ALA A 323 -7.89 -5.08 60.05
N GLY A 324 -7.18 -5.66 61.02
CA GLY A 324 -7.58 -6.90 61.72
C GLY A 324 -6.72 -8.09 61.37
N SER A 325 -6.45 -8.92 62.38
CA SER A 325 -5.57 -10.11 62.40
C SER A 325 -5.97 -11.26 61.47
N ASP A 326 -6.79 -10.99 60.45
CA ASP A 326 -7.25 -11.95 59.47
C ASP A 326 -7.03 -11.33 58.08
N VAL A 327 -5.95 -11.73 57.42
CA VAL A 327 -5.48 -11.17 56.14
C VAL A 327 -6.43 -11.61 55.02
N THR A 328 -7.63 -11.03 54.99
CA THR A 328 -8.59 -11.26 53.92
C THR A 328 -8.21 -10.42 52.71
N MET A 329 -7.41 -10.99 51.81
CA MET A 329 -7.04 -10.34 50.55
C MET A 329 -8.27 -10.15 49.66
N ARG A 330 -8.55 -8.90 49.30
CA ARG A 330 -9.58 -8.58 48.32
C ARG A 330 -8.95 -8.40 46.94
N ARG A 331 -9.42 -9.16 45.96
CA ARG A 331 -9.12 -8.92 44.55
C ARG A 331 -9.72 -7.58 44.16
N LEU A 332 -8.90 -6.67 43.62
CA LEU A 332 -9.35 -5.39 43.07
C LEU A 332 -10.32 -5.65 41.91
N LEU A 333 -11.62 -5.65 42.23
CA LEU A 333 -12.68 -5.43 41.24
C LEU A 333 -12.75 -3.91 41.07
N LEU A 334 -12.20 -3.42 39.96
CA LEU A 334 -12.29 -2.01 39.59
C LEU A 334 -13.74 -1.54 39.66
N SER A 335 -13.95 -0.41 40.35
CA SER A 335 -15.22 0.24 40.71
C SER A 335 -15.79 -0.10 42.09
N GLN A 336 -15.10 0.32 43.16
CA GLN A 336 -15.79 0.99 44.27
C GLN A 336 -14.94 2.16 44.76
N THR A 337 -15.54 3.35 44.79
CA THR A 337 -14.99 4.55 45.43
C THR A 337 -14.98 4.34 46.95
N SER A 338 -13.90 3.77 47.49
CA SER A 338 -13.72 3.62 48.94
C SER A 338 -13.23 4.94 49.55
N SER A 339 -14.11 5.62 50.29
CA SER A 339 -13.76 6.79 51.11
C SER A 339 -13.07 6.34 52.42
N ARG A 340 -11.85 5.79 52.35
CA ARG A 340 -11.09 5.39 53.55
C ARG A 340 -9.75 6.12 53.64
N LYS A 341 -9.46 6.61 54.86
CA LYS A 341 -8.32 7.45 55.24
C LYS A 341 -6.98 6.70 55.43
N ASN A 342 -6.90 5.41 55.09
CA ASN A 342 -5.66 4.63 55.20
C ASN A 342 -5.10 4.32 53.80
N PRO A 343 -3.76 4.36 53.61
CA PRO A 343 -3.16 3.99 52.34
C PRO A 343 -3.33 2.47 52.10
N GLU A 344 -4.18 2.11 51.14
CA GLU A 344 -4.31 0.73 50.66
C GLU A 344 -2.97 0.29 50.05
N LYS A 345 -2.32 -0.73 50.62
CA LYS A 345 -1.08 -1.28 50.03
C LYS A 345 -1.46 -2.18 48.86
N ILE A 346 -1.05 -1.78 47.65
CA ILE A 346 -1.26 -2.57 46.43
C ILE A 346 -0.06 -3.50 46.24
N VAL A 347 -0.30 -4.81 46.22
CA VAL A 347 0.69 -5.84 45.91
C VAL A 347 0.49 -6.29 44.47
N ASN A 348 1.54 -6.20 43.65
CA ASN A 348 1.50 -6.67 42.27
C ASN A 348 2.15 -8.06 42.20
N VAL A 349 1.36 -9.08 41.89
CA VAL A 349 1.84 -10.46 41.77
C VAL A 349 2.04 -10.77 40.29
N GLU A 350 3.29 -11.03 39.91
CA GLU A 350 3.66 -11.50 38.57
C GLU A 350 3.39 -13.00 38.46
N LEU A 351 2.56 -13.39 37.49
CA LEU A 351 2.09 -14.76 37.32
C LEU A 351 2.96 -15.51 36.32
N THR A 352 3.09 -14.96 35.11
CA THR A 352 3.77 -15.61 34.00
C THR A 352 4.35 -14.57 33.04
N LEU A 353 5.63 -14.74 32.70
CA LEU A 353 6.27 -14.07 31.57
C LEU A 353 6.01 -14.90 30.31
N ILE A 354 5.37 -14.30 29.31
CA ILE A 354 4.96 -14.95 28.06
C ILE A 354 5.81 -14.37 26.93
N GLY A 355 6.57 -15.25 26.27
CA GLY A 355 7.50 -14.90 25.20
C GLY A 355 7.06 -15.38 23.81
N PRO A 356 7.94 -15.24 22.80
CA PRO A 356 7.65 -15.62 21.42
C PRO A 356 7.27 -17.10 21.27
N GLY A 357 6.21 -17.35 20.50
CA GLY A 357 5.66 -18.69 20.27
C GLY A 357 4.67 -19.17 21.34
N ASP A 358 4.36 -18.33 22.33
CA ASP A 358 3.38 -18.62 23.37
C ASP A 358 2.12 -17.74 23.24
N ILE A 359 1.04 -18.16 23.90
CA ILE A 359 -0.30 -17.57 23.81
C ILE A 359 -0.53 -16.68 25.02
N ALA A 360 -1.15 -15.52 24.81
CA ALA A 360 -1.62 -14.64 25.87
C ALA A 360 -3.14 -14.42 25.75
N GLY A 361 -3.84 -14.46 26.89
CA GLY A 361 -5.27 -14.20 26.97
C GLY A 361 -6.15 -15.36 26.49
N GLU A 362 -5.71 -16.61 26.67
CA GLU A 362 -6.48 -17.79 26.29
C GLU A 362 -7.68 -18.07 27.21
N LEU A 363 -7.54 -17.78 28.51
CA LEU A 363 -8.51 -18.19 29.53
C LEU A 363 -9.94 -17.69 29.24
N PRO A 364 -10.19 -16.43 28.84
CA PRO A 364 -11.53 -15.95 28.52
C PRO A 364 -12.15 -16.54 27.24
N PHE A 365 -11.39 -17.31 26.46
CA PHE A 365 -11.86 -17.98 25.25
C PHE A 365 -12.16 -19.46 25.52
N VAL A 366 -11.48 -20.05 26.49
CA VAL A 366 -11.69 -21.43 26.92
C VAL A 366 -12.82 -21.54 27.94
N THR A 367 -13.03 -20.51 28.76
CA THR A 367 -14.06 -20.47 29.80
C THR A 367 -15.32 -19.72 29.35
N SER A 368 -16.44 -19.93 30.06
CA SER A 368 -17.69 -19.20 29.80
C SER A 368 -17.64 -17.71 30.17
N LYS A 369 -16.60 -17.28 30.90
CA LYS A 369 -16.45 -15.89 31.36
C LYS A 369 -15.71 -15.06 30.31
N ARG A 370 -16.35 -13.97 29.88
CA ARG A 370 -15.82 -13.13 28.79
C ARG A 370 -14.75 -12.12 29.23
N GLY A 371 -14.67 -11.82 30.53
CA GLY A 371 -13.76 -10.83 31.09
C GLY A 371 -12.33 -11.35 31.26
N ALA A 372 -11.35 -10.48 31.00
CA ALA A 372 -9.96 -10.70 31.32
C ALA A 372 -9.78 -10.68 32.85
N ASN A 373 -9.28 -11.79 33.40
CA ASN A 373 -9.06 -11.91 34.84
C ASN A 373 -7.80 -11.19 35.32
N PHE A 374 -6.83 -11.01 34.42
CA PHE A 374 -5.48 -10.57 34.73
C PHE A 374 -5.12 -9.37 33.85
N ASP A 375 -4.23 -8.54 34.34
CA ASP A 375 -3.54 -7.57 33.51
C ASP A 375 -2.53 -8.33 32.65
N ILE A 376 -2.46 -8.02 31.36
CA ILE A 376 -1.41 -8.49 30.47
C ILE A 376 -0.72 -7.25 29.91
N LYS A 377 0.53 -7.05 30.32
CA LYS A 377 1.30 -5.83 30.02
C LYS A 377 2.57 -6.17 29.25
N ALA A 378 2.85 -5.42 28.20
CA ALA A 378 4.09 -5.54 27.44
C ALA A 378 5.29 -5.11 28.30
N VAL A 379 6.28 -5.99 28.41
CA VAL A 379 7.55 -5.71 29.10
C VAL A 379 8.50 -5.01 28.13
N THR A 380 8.57 -5.54 26.91
CA THR A 380 9.32 -4.98 25.78
C THR A 380 8.37 -4.52 24.68
N ASP A 381 8.92 -4.02 23.57
CA ASP A 381 8.12 -3.81 22.37
C ASP A 381 7.69 -5.17 21.81
N VAL A 382 6.38 -5.37 21.70
CA VAL A 382 5.78 -6.66 21.37
C VAL A 382 5.12 -6.62 20.01
N GLN A 383 5.31 -7.69 19.24
CA GLN A 383 4.52 -8.01 18.07
C GLN A 383 3.72 -9.27 18.36
N ALA A 384 2.44 -9.25 18.00
CA ALA A 384 1.54 -10.37 18.24
C ALA A 384 0.54 -10.56 17.10
N LEU A 385 0.16 -11.80 16.85
CA LEU A 385 -0.99 -12.15 16.00
C LEU A 385 -2.23 -12.31 16.88
N ALA A 386 -3.27 -11.56 16.56
CA ALA A 386 -4.51 -11.50 17.32
C ALA A 386 -5.64 -12.25 16.62
N ILE A 387 -6.21 -13.25 17.29
CA ILE A 387 -7.41 -13.97 16.88
C ILE A 387 -8.64 -13.27 17.47
N ASP A 388 -9.58 -12.85 16.63
CA ASP A 388 -10.84 -12.24 17.08
C ASP A 388 -11.76 -13.29 17.72
N ARG A 389 -12.47 -12.91 18.79
CA ARG A 389 -13.45 -13.78 19.46
C ARG A 389 -14.53 -14.31 18.53
N ARG A 390 -15.07 -13.50 17.62
CA ARG A 390 -16.10 -13.95 16.67
C ARG A 390 -15.57 -15.02 15.74
N TYR A 391 -14.32 -14.88 15.28
CA TYR A 391 -13.67 -15.89 14.47
C TYR A 391 -13.45 -17.19 15.26
N TYR A 392 -12.96 -17.08 16.50
CA TYR A 392 -12.78 -18.23 17.38
C TYR A 392 -14.10 -18.98 17.63
N GLU A 393 -15.19 -18.26 17.95
CA GLU A 393 -16.52 -18.84 18.15
C GLU A 393 -17.04 -19.52 16.87
N ALA A 394 -16.91 -18.86 15.71
CA ALA A 394 -17.46 -19.36 14.45
C ALA A 394 -16.66 -20.53 13.86
N VAL A 395 -15.35 -20.61 14.09
CA VAL A 395 -14.46 -21.57 13.43
C VAL A 395 -13.90 -22.62 14.38
N MET A 396 -13.44 -22.22 15.55
CA MET A 396 -12.76 -23.12 16.49
C MET A 396 -13.78 -23.88 17.34
N LEU A 397 -14.82 -23.22 17.86
CA LEU A 397 -15.82 -23.87 18.72
C LEU A 397 -16.83 -24.74 17.97
N THR A 398 -17.01 -24.51 16.66
CA THR A 398 -17.89 -25.31 15.79
C THR A 398 -17.17 -26.51 15.16
N ALA A 399 -15.85 -26.62 15.35
CA ALA A 399 -15.07 -27.73 14.84
C ALA A 399 -15.41 -29.03 15.57
N THR A 400 -15.63 -30.08 14.79
CA THR A 400 -15.86 -31.45 15.26
C THR A 400 -14.78 -32.37 14.71
N ARG A 401 -14.69 -33.58 15.26
CA ARG A 401 -13.74 -34.60 14.78
C ARG A 401 -13.96 -34.96 13.31
N ASP A 402 -15.20 -34.82 12.82
CA ASP A 402 -15.58 -35.23 11.48
C ASP A 402 -15.47 -34.10 10.46
N ASN A 403 -15.63 -32.83 10.86
CA ASN A 403 -15.58 -31.70 9.93
C ASN A 403 -14.19 -31.05 9.78
N LYS A 404 -13.44 -30.91 10.89
CA LYS A 404 -12.17 -30.19 11.01
C LYS A 404 -11.33 -30.82 12.14
N PRO A 405 -10.83 -32.05 11.94
CA PRO A 405 -10.16 -32.82 12.99
C PRO A 405 -8.95 -32.10 13.59
N GLU A 406 -8.18 -31.39 12.77
CA GLU A 406 -7.00 -30.61 13.17
C GLU A 406 -7.37 -29.43 14.09
N VAL A 407 -8.46 -28.72 13.77
CA VAL A 407 -8.98 -27.62 14.61
C VAL A 407 -9.53 -28.17 15.92
N PHE A 408 -10.30 -29.26 15.86
CA PHE A 408 -10.83 -29.93 17.04
C PHE A 408 -9.71 -30.38 18.00
N ALA A 409 -8.64 -30.98 17.46
CA ALA A 409 -7.46 -31.37 18.23
C ALA A 409 -6.76 -30.16 18.88
N THR A 410 -6.64 -29.04 18.16
CA THR A 410 -6.07 -27.79 18.69
C THR A 410 -6.89 -27.22 19.83
N VAL A 411 -8.23 -27.19 19.73
CA VAL A 411 -9.09 -26.73 20.83
C VAL A 411 -8.95 -27.62 22.07
N LYS A 412 -8.83 -28.94 21.89
CA LYS A 412 -8.57 -29.86 23.01
C LYS A 412 -7.22 -29.58 23.68
N ARG A 413 -6.17 -29.35 22.89
CA ARG A 413 -4.84 -28.97 23.40
C ARG A 413 -4.87 -27.63 24.14
N LEU A 414 -5.55 -26.64 23.57
CA LEU A 414 -5.70 -25.31 24.16
C LEU A 414 -6.44 -25.36 25.50
N ARG A 415 -7.48 -26.21 25.62
CA ARG A 415 -8.18 -26.45 26.89
C ARG A 415 -7.27 -27.03 27.96
N LYS A 416 -6.51 -28.07 27.62
CA LYS A 416 -5.54 -28.68 28.54
C LYS A 416 -4.49 -27.66 28.98
N PHE A 417 -3.89 -26.96 28.02
CA PHE A 417 -2.93 -25.89 28.29
C PHE A 417 -3.50 -24.79 29.20
N SER A 418 -4.74 -24.35 28.97
CA SER A 418 -5.40 -23.35 29.81
C SER A 418 -5.64 -23.87 31.23
N GLN A 419 -5.90 -25.16 31.41
CA GLN A 419 -6.04 -25.77 32.73
C GLN A 419 -4.70 -25.83 33.46
N ASP A 420 -3.66 -26.35 32.80
CA ASP A 420 -2.31 -26.44 33.37
C ASP A 420 -1.79 -25.04 33.78
N ARG A 421 -2.10 -24.02 32.98
CA ARG A 421 -1.76 -22.61 33.28
C ARG A 421 -2.59 -22.05 34.45
N GLU A 422 -3.86 -22.43 34.59
CA GLU A 422 -4.68 -21.99 35.71
C GLU A 422 -4.16 -22.59 37.04
N ASP A 423 -3.74 -23.85 37.03
CA ASP A 423 -3.13 -24.50 38.20
C ASP A 423 -1.83 -23.77 38.60
N TRP A 424 -1.00 -23.37 37.62
CA TRP A 424 0.18 -22.53 37.86
C TRP A 424 -0.17 -21.17 38.46
N ARG A 425 -1.21 -20.50 37.93
CA ARG A 425 -1.68 -19.22 38.47
C ARG A 425 -2.11 -19.37 39.93
N GLN A 426 -2.82 -20.43 40.29
CA GLN A 426 -3.24 -20.70 41.67
C GLN A 426 -2.04 -20.84 42.61
N GLN A 427 -1.05 -21.65 42.25
CA GLN A 427 0.18 -21.81 43.03
C GLN A 427 0.94 -20.47 43.18
N ARG A 428 1.08 -19.70 42.10
CA ARG A 428 1.72 -18.38 42.16
C ARG A 428 0.96 -17.40 43.04
N MET A 429 -0.36 -17.42 42.99
CA MET A 429 -1.21 -16.63 43.86
C MET A 429 -1.03 -17.03 45.34
N GLU A 430 -1.07 -18.32 45.67
CA GLU A 430 -0.86 -18.82 47.04
C GLU A 430 0.51 -18.44 47.60
N CYS A 431 1.57 -18.54 46.79
CA CYS A 431 2.90 -18.06 47.16
C CYS A 431 2.90 -16.54 47.41
N GLY A 432 2.28 -15.75 46.53
CA GLY A 432 2.16 -14.30 46.71
C GLY A 432 1.37 -13.91 47.95
N ILE A 433 0.37 -14.72 48.34
CA ILE A 433 -0.41 -14.54 49.58
C ILE A 433 0.46 -14.81 50.80
N SER A 434 1.23 -15.90 50.74
CA SER A 434 2.03 -16.38 51.87
C SER A 434 3.24 -15.49 52.16
N TYR A 435 3.75 -14.79 51.14
CA TYR A 435 4.93 -13.92 51.26
C TYR A 435 4.71 -12.52 50.65
N PRO A 436 3.79 -11.69 51.19
CA PRO A 436 3.46 -10.39 50.59
C PRO A 436 4.66 -9.46 50.50
N SER A 437 5.57 -9.52 51.48
CA SER A 437 6.78 -8.68 51.54
C SER A 437 7.79 -8.96 50.43
N ALA A 438 7.73 -10.12 49.77
CA ALA A 438 8.60 -10.45 48.64
C ALA A 438 8.16 -9.77 47.32
N HIS A 439 6.95 -9.20 47.30
CA HIS A 439 6.32 -8.61 46.12
C HIS A 439 5.98 -7.12 46.26
N VAL A 440 6.32 -6.53 47.41
CA VAL A 440 6.27 -5.08 47.60
C VAL A 440 7.62 -4.52 47.12
N ASN A 441 7.62 -3.79 46.01
CA ASN A 441 8.77 -2.94 45.69
C ASN A 441 8.90 -1.91 46.84
N MET A 442 9.98 -1.99 47.61
CA MET A 442 10.34 -0.97 48.61
C MET A 442 10.57 0.39 47.95
#